data_AF-A0A7V7AR75-F1
#
_entry.id   AF-A0A7V7AR75-F1
#
_cell.length_a   1.000
_cell.length_b   1.000
_cell.length_c   1.000
_cell.angle_alpha   90.00
_cell.angle_beta   90.00
_cell.angle_gamma   90.00
#
_symmetry.space_group_name_H-M   'P 1'
#
loop_
_entity.id
_entity.type
_entity.pdbx_description
1 polymer ?
#
loop_
_entity_poly.entity_id
_entity_poly.type
_entity_poly.pdbx_seq_one_letter_code
_entity_poly.pdbx_strand_id
1 'polypeptide(L)'
;MTSMDEAVNELVEQLTKRKRYLQEIRTLAQRQKIAIAGRNQEELLQLLEERKQIISQVDALDAADNRALEFFRSGGKSLQRAAPDGPPEEVLAVARDIKSIASEILSLDEENIASARHLQNDLRMHLDGINKHRRSKKLYQGDGKKITGALINKTR
;
A
#
# COMPACT_ATOMS: atom_id res chain seq x y z
N MET A 1 -8.79 29.29 25.90
CA MET A 1 -9.98 28.54 25.46
C MET A 1 -9.98 28.64 23.94
N THR A 2 -9.77 27.55 23.24
CA THR A 2 -9.85 27.51 21.76
C THR A 2 -11.30 27.75 21.36
N SER A 3 -11.54 28.68 20.44
CA SER A 3 -12.88 28.93 19.93
C SER A 3 -13.34 27.75 19.06
N MET A 4 -14.65 27.60 18.89
CA MET A 4 -15.19 26.52 18.05
C MET A 4 -14.72 26.64 16.59
N ASP A 5 -14.62 27.87 16.08
CA ASP A 5 -14.14 28.14 14.73
C ASP A 5 -12.66 27.76 14.57
N GLU A 6 -11.83 28.01 15.59
CA GLU A 6 -10.43 27.57 15.60
C GLU A 6 -10.31 26.04 15.57
N ALA A 7 -11.12 25.32 16.34
CA ALA A 7 -11.12 23.85 16.36
C ALA A 7 -11.62 23.24 15.03
N VAL A 8 -12.63 23.87 14.39
CA VAL A 8 -13.12 23.46 13.06
C VAL A 8 -12.03 23.70 12.00
N ASN A 9 -11.39 24.87 12.00
CA ASN A 9 -10.32 25.18 11.05
C ASN A 9 -9.14 24.22 11.19
N GLU A 10 -8.72 23.90 12.41
CA GLU A 10 -7.64 22.94 12.66
C GLU A 10 -8.02 21.54 12.15
N LEU A 11 -9.26 21.09 12.38
CA LEU A 11 -9.74 19.81 11.85
C LEU A 11 -9.78 19.79 10.32
N VAL A 12 -10.29 20.84 9.68
CA VAL A 12 -10.32 20.96 8.21
C VAL A 12 -8.89 20.94 7.65
N GLU A 13 -7.93 21.60 8.30
CA GLU A 13 -6.52 21.59 7.91
C GLU A 13 -5.92 20.17 7.98
N GLN A 14 -6.13 19.46 9.09
CA GLN A 14 -5.63 18.08 9.24
C GLN A 14 -6.25 17.13 8.22
N LEU A 15 -7.57 17.20 8.02
CA LEU A 15 -8.27 16.40 7.02
C LEU A 15 -7.80 16.73 5.60
N THR A 16 -7.54 17.99 5.29
CA THR A 16 -7.00 18.41 4.00
C THR A 16 -5.60 17.86 3.78
N LYS A 17 -4.76 17.88 4.81
CA LYS A 17 -3.41 17.29 4.77
C LYS A 17 -3.46 15.78 4.57
N ARG A 18 -4.37 15.09 5.26
CA ARG A 18 -4.63 13.66 5.06
C ARG A 18 -5.09 13.35 3.65
N LYS A 19 -6.04 14.12 3.12
CA LYS A 19 -6.53 13.99 1.74
C LYS A 19 -5.37 14.06 0.75
N ARG A 20 -4.44 15.02 0.93
CA ARG A 20 -3.24 15.14 0.09
C ARG A 20 -2.36 13.88 0.16
N TYR A 21 -2.06 13.36 1.35
CA TYR A 21 -1.28 12.14 1.48
C TYR A 21 -1.95 10.92 0.83
N LEU A 22 -3.27 10.79 0.93
CA LEU A 22 -4.00 9.74 0.24
C LEU A 22 -3.95 9.91 -1.29
N GLN A 23 -4.01 11.14 -1.81
CA GLN A 23 -3.82 11.38 -3.24
C GLN A 23 -2.42 10.96 -3.71
N GLU A 24 -1.38 11.25 -2.92
CA GLU A 24 -0.02 10.81 -3.20
C GLU A 24 0.09 9.27 -3.19
N ILE A 25 -0.50 8.59 -2.19
CA ILE A 25 -0.58 7.12 -2.14
C ILE A 25 -1.29 6.56 -3.38
N ARG A 26 -2.40 7.16 -3.81
CA ARG A 26 -3.14 6.75 -5.01
C ARG A 26 -2.26 6.85 -6.26
N THR A 27 -1.54 7.95 -6.43
CA THR A 27 -0.60 8.11 -7.55
C THR A 27 0.51 7.07 -7.53
N LEU A 28 1.06 6.77 -6.35
CA LEU A 28 2.07 5.71 -6.21
C LEU A 28 1.49 4.32 -6.52
N ALA A 29 0.26 4.02 -6.10
CA ALA A 29 -0.42 2.77 -6.44
C ALA A 29 -0.64 2.61 -7.95
N GLN A 30 -0.95 3.70 -8.66
CA GLN A 30 -1.05 3.70 -10.13
C GLN A 30 0.30 3.45 -10.80
N ARG A 31 1.37 4.11 -10.32
CA ARG A 31 2.74 3.87 -10.82
C ARG A 31 3.20 2.44 -10.55
N GLN A 32 2.82 1.87 -9.41
CA GLN A 32 3.14 0.50 -9.05
C GLN A 32 2.56 -0.50 -10.05
N LYS A 33 1.33 -0.26 -10.54
CA LYS A 33 0.71 -1.08 -11.60
C LYS A 33 1.57 -1.10 -12.87
N ILE A 34 2.08 0.06 -13.27
CA ILE A 34 2.94 0.21 -14.45
C ILE A 34 4.27 -0.51 -14.24
N ALA A 35 4.90 -0.34 -13.07
CA ALA A 35 6.16 -1.00 -12.72
C ALA A 35 6.03 -2.54 -12.71
N ILE A 36 4.93 -3.09 -12.18
CA ILE A 36 4.64 -4.53 -12.21
C ILE A 36 4.50 -5.03 -13.66
N ALA A 37 3.72 -4.32 -14.49
CA ALA A 37 3.53 -4.68 -15.90
C ALA A 37 4.84 -4.60 -16.69
N GLY A 38 5.67 -3.58 -16.43
CA GLY A 38 6.98 -3.40 -17.02
C GLY A 38 8.08 -4.30 -16.44
N ARG A 39 7.76 -5.11 -15.41
CA ARG A 39 8.72 -5.95 -14.67
C ARG A 39 9.92 -5.14 -14.13
N ASN A 40 9.69 -3.87 -13.80
CA ASN A 40 10.71 -2.96 -13.29
C ASN A 40 10.85 -3.13 -11.77
N GLN A 41 11.71 -4.06 -11.35
CA GLN A 41 11.89 -4.40 -9.94
C GLN A 41 12.44 -3.22 -9.11
N GLU A 42 13.37 -2.44 -9.66
CA GLU A 42 13.98 -1.32 -8.95
C GLU A 42 12.96 -0.23 -8.64
N GLU A 43 12.18 0.17 -9.65
CA GLU A 43 11.09 1.13 -9.47
C GLU A 43 10.01 0.61 -8.51
N LEU A 44 9.67 -0.69 -8.59
CA LEU A 44 8.70 -1.29 -7.66
C LEU A 44 9.16 -1.19 -6.20
N LEU A 45 10.43 -1.47 -5.92
CA LEU A 45 10.99 -1.36 -4.56
C LEU A 45 11.00 0.09 -4.07
N GLN A 46 11.38 1.03 -4.93
CA GLN A 46 11.35 2.46 -4.61
C GLN A 46 9.93 2.92 -4.28
N LEU A 47 8.95 2.58 -5.12
CA LEU A 47 7.54 2.96 -4.92
C LEU A 47 6.97 2.39 -3.61
N LEU A 48 7.32 1.16 -3.25
CA LEU A 48 6.87 0.56 -1.99
C LEU A 48 7.44 1.29 -0.76
N GLU A 49 8.70 1.70 -0.81
CA GLU A 49 9.32 2.46 0.28
C GLU A 49 8.72 3.88 0.39
N GLU A 50 8.51 4.57 -0.75
CA GLU A 50 7.81 5.85 -0.79
C GLU A 50 6.40 5.74 -0.19
N ARG A 51 5.63 4.70 -0.55
CA ARG A 51 4.29 4.49 0.02
C ARG A 51 4.33 4.25 1.53
N LYS A 52 5.29 3.46 2.01
CA LYS A 52 5.46 3.17 3.45
C LYS A 52 5.75 4.44 4.25
N GLN A 53 6.57 5.34 3.71
CA GLN A 53 6.85 6.64 4.35
C GLN A 53 5.58 7.50 4.44
N ILE A 54 4.79 7.57 3.37
CA ILE A 54 3.55 8.37 3.38
C ILE A 54 2.49 7.76 4.30
N ILE A 55 2.35 6.42 4.33
CA ILE A 55 1.44 5.75 5.27
C ILE A 55 1.80 6.10 6.72
N SER A 56 3.10 6.11 7.05
CA SER A 56 3.56 6.53 8.39
C SER A 56 3.17 7.98 8.73
N GLN A 57 3.12 8.86 7.72
CA GLN A 57 2.63 10.24 7.89
C GLN A 57 1.11 10.29 8.10
N VAL A 58 0.34 9.45 7.40
CA VAL A 58 -1.11 9.31 7.60
C VAL A 58 -1.41 8.78 9.00
N ASP A 59 -0.70 7.75 9.48
CA ASP A 59 -0.88 7.19 10.82
C ASP A 59 -0.62 8.24 11.92
N ALA A 60 0.38 9.11 11.71
CA ALA A 60 0.66 10.22 12.62
C ALA A 60 -0.47 11.27 12.64
N LEU A 61 -1.14 11.50 11.51
CA LEU A 61 -2.33 12.36 11.45
C LEU A 61 -3.54 11.70 12.12
N ASP A 62 -3.75 10.40 11.96
CA ASP A 62 -4.84 9.67 12.63
C ASP A 62 -4.75 9.78 14.16
N ALA A 63 -3.54 9.78 14.72
CA ALA A 63 -3.30 10.01 16.14
C ALA A 63 -3.60 11.46 16.59
N ALA A 64 -3.53 12.43 15.69
CA ALA A 64 -3.93 13.83 15.95
C ALA A 64 -5.45 14.02 15.80
N ASP A 65 -6.04 13.45 14.74
CA ASP A 65 -7.47 13.50 14.45
C ASP A 65 -8.30 12.87 15.59
N ASN A 66 -7.86 11.75 16.16
CA ASN A 66 -8.54 11.12 17.29
C ASN A 66 -8.61 12.03 18.53
N ARG A 67 -7.59 12.88 18.77
CA ARG A 67 -7.59 13.83 19.89
C ARG A 67 -8.53 15.01 19.63
N ALA A 68 -8.61 15.50 18.39
CA ALA A 68 -9.55 16.53 17.99
C ALA A 68 -11.00 16.02 18.01
N LEU A 69 -11.25 14.80 17.52
CA LEU A 69 -12.55 14.14 17.59
C LEU A 69 -12.96 13.80 19.02
N GLU A 70 -12.03 13.42 19.88
CA GLU A 70 -12.27 13.29 21.31
C GLU A 70 -12.68 14.62 21.93
N PHE A 71 -12.08 15.75 21.55
CA PHE A 71 -12.55 17.08 22.00
C PHE A 71 -14.01 17.37 21.60
N PHE A 72 -14.42 16.98 20.37
CA PHE A 72 -15.81 17.06 19.94
C PHE A 72 -16.75 16.11 20.70
N ARG A 73 -16.27 14.90 21.07
CA ARG A 73 -17.04 13.90 21.82
C ARG A 73 -17.10 14.18 23.33
N SER A 74 -16.03 14.74 23.91
CA SER A 74 -15.86 15.03 25.33
C SER A 74 -16.36 16.43 25.72
N GLY A 75 -16.59 17.32 24.75
CA GLY A 75 -17.32 18.59 24.90
C GLY A 75 -18.83 18.39 25.14
N GLY A 76 -19.16 17.46 26.05
CA GLY A 76 -20.50 17.08 26.42
C GLY A 76 -21.37 18.31 26.72
N LYS A 77 -22.53 18.35 26.07
CA LYS A 77 -23.57 19.40 26.16
C LYS A 77 -23.21 20.80 25.66
N SER A 78 -21.93 21.20 25.57
CA SER A 78 -21.54 22.54 25.11
C SER A 78 -21.38 22.63 23.59
N LEU A 79 -20.79 21.64 22.93
CA LEU A 79 -20.65 21.61 21.46
C LEU A 79 -21.94 21.18 20.74
N GLN A 80 -22.74 20.31 21.36
CA GLN A 80 -24.06 19.93 20.85
C GLN A 80 -25.07 21.10 20.86
N ARG A 81 -24.82 22.12 21.69
CA ARG A 81 -25.52 23.41 21.65
C ARG A 81 -24.92 24.40 20.65
N ALA A 82 -23.68 24.19 20.20
CA ALA A 82 -22.95 25.10 19.32
C ALA A 82 -22.95 24.64 17.84
N ALA A 83 -23.17 23.36 17.56
CA ALA A 83 -23.51 22.82 16.24
C ALA A 83 -24.67 21.82 16.33
N PRO A 84 -25.92 22.31 16.45
CA PRO A 84 -27.12 21.47 16.55
C PRO A 84 -27.37 20.62 15.29
N ASP A 85 -26.81 21.01 14.14
CA ASP A 85 -27.00 20.34 12.85
C ASP A 85 -25.89 19.33 12.49
N GLY A 86 -24.92 19.10 13.39
CA GLY A 86 -23.78 18.20 13.19
C GLY A 86 -22.50 18.90 12.72
N PRO A 87 -21.47 18.16 12.27
CA PRO A 87 -20.22 18.74 11.78
C PRO A 87 -20.46 19.69 10.59
N PRO A 88 -19.67 20.76 10.44
CA PRO A 88 -19.79 21.67 9.28
C PRO A 88 -19.70 20.93 7.94
N GLU A 89 -20.45 21.37 6.93
CA GLU A 89 -20.49 20.72 5.61
C GLU A 89 -19.11 20.65 4.95
N GLU A 90 -18.21 21.60 5.22
CA GLU A 90 -16.83 21.58 4.75
C GLU A 90 -16.04 20.37 5.29
N VAL A 91 -16.22 20.03 6.57
CA VAL A 91 -15.62 18.84 7.19
C VAL A 91 -16.20 17.57 6.55
N LEU A 92 -17.53 17.54 6.34
CA LEU A 92 -18.20 16.40 5.70
C LEU A 92 -17.76 16.21 4.25
N ALA A 93 -17.58 17.30 3.49
CA ALA A 93 -17.10 17.25 2.11
C ALA A 93 -15.70 16.65 2.03
N VAL A 94 -14.75 17.12 2.85
CA VAL A 94 -13.39 16.56 2.88
C VAL A 94 -13.39 15.09 3.32
N ALA A 95 -14.22 14.72 4.31
CA ALA A 95 -14.34 13.33 4.74
C ALA A 95 -14.91 12.40 3.65
N ARG A 96 -15.88 12.86 2.86
CA ARG A 96 -16.41 12.12 1.69
C ARG A 96 -15.32 11.91 0.64
N ASP A 97 -14.54 12.94 0.35
CA ASP A 97 -13.42 12.85 -0.60
C ASP A 97 -12.35 11.85 -0.16
N ILE A 98 -11.95 11.92 1.11
CA ILE A 98 -11.01 10.96 1.74
C ILE A 98 -11.52 9.53 1.56
N LYS A 99 -12.80 9.29 1.85
CA LYS A 99 -13.43 7.97 1.70
C LYS A 99 -13.43 7.48 0.25
N SER A 100 -13.72 8.37 -0.71
CA SER A 100 -13.66 8.05 -2.14
C SER A 100 -12.24 7.63 -2.54
N ILE A 101 -11.23 8.44 -2.19
CA ILE A 101 -9.83 8.17 -2.51
C ILE A 101 -9.35 6.86 -1.86
N ALA A 102 -9.72 6.60 -0.61
CA ALA A 102 -9.37 5.35 0.07
C ALA A 102 -9.96 4.12 -0.63
N SER A 103 -11.19 4.22 -1.14
CA SER A 103 -11.84 3.16 -1.91
C SER A 103 -11.13 2.92 -3.25
N GLU A 104 -10.71 3.99 -3.93
CA GLU A 104 -9.91 3.91 -5.16
C GLU A 104 -8.54 3.25 -4.92
N ILE A 105 -7.85 3.61 -3.83
CA ILE A 105 -6.57 3.00 -3.46
C ILE A 105 -6.74 1.49 -3.22
N LEU A 106 -7.79 1.09 -2.48
CA LEU A 106 -8.06 -0.32 -2.22
C LEU A 106 -8.26 -1.11 -3.52
N SER A 107 -9.08 -0.58 -4.44
CA SER A 107 -9.30 -1.17 -5.76
C SER A 107 -7.98 -1.31 -6.55
N LEU A 108 -7.14 -0.27 -6.56
CA LEU A 108 -5.82 -0.31 -7.22
C LEU A 108 -4.88 -1.34 -6.58
N ASP A 109 -4.90 -1.48 -5.26
CA ASP A 109 -4.06 -2.43 -4.54
C ASP A 109 -4.48 -3.87 -4.80
N GLU A 110 -5.78 -4.15 -4.88
CA GLU A 110 -6.31 -5.45 -5.30
C GLU A 110 -5.85 -5.81 -6.73
N GLU A 111 -5.93 -4.86 -7.67
CA GLU A 111 -5.43 -5.03 -9.04
C GLU A 111 -3.91 -5.25 -9.09
N ASN A 112 -3.15 -4.51 -8.28
CA ASN A 112 -1.70 -4.65 -8.18
C ASN A 112 -1.31 -6.02 -7.63
N ILE A 113 -2.00 -6.51 -6.58
CA ILE A 113 -1.79 -7.85 -6.02
C ILE A 113 -2.10 -8.92 -7.05
N ALA A 114 -3.22 -8.80 -7.78
CA ALA A 114 -3.57 -9.73 -8.85
C ALA A 114 -2.48 -9.76 -9.94
N SER A 115 -2.01 -8.58 -10.37
CA SER A 115 -0.95 -8.45 -11.37
C SER A 115 0.37 -9.08 -10.91
N ALA A 116 0.77 -8.86 -9.65
CA ALA A 116 1.96 -9.47 -9.06
C ALA A 116 1.86 -11.00 -8.99
N ARG A 117 0.68 -11.54 -8.65
CA ARG A 117 0.42 -13.00 -8.66
C ARG A 117 0.53 -13.59 -10.07
N HIS A 118 0.02 -12.89 -11.09
CA HIS A 118 0.18 -13.32 -12.48
C HIS A 118 1.67 -13.38 -12.86
N LEU A 119 2.44 -12.35 -12.56
CA LEU A 119 3.89 -12.32 -12.81
C LEU A 119 4.61 -13.48 -12.10
N GLN A 120 4.25 -13.77 -10.84
CA GLN A 120 4.81 -14.90 -10.10
C GLN A 120 4.51 -16.24 -10.79
N ASN A 121 3.28 -16.43 -11.26
CA ASN A 121 2.87 -17.64 -11.97
C ASN A 121 3.61 -17.80 -13.30
N ASP A 122 3.77 -16.72 -14.07
CA ASP A 122 4.55 -16.73 -15.31
C ASP A 122 6.01 -17.15 -15.06
N LEU A 123 6.65 -16.54 -14.06
CA LEU A 123 8.01 -16.92 -13.66
C LEU A 123 8.11 -18.38 -13.25
N ARG A 124 7.13 -18.89 -12.50
CA ARG A 124 7.06 -20.30 -12.11
C ARG A 124 6.94 -21.22 -13.32
N MET A 125 6.09 -20.89 -14.29
CA MET A 125 5.95 -21.67 -15.53
C MET A 125 7.25 -21.68 -16.34
N HIS A 126 7.94 -20.54 -16.45
CA HIS A 126 9.24 -20.46 -17.12
C HIS A 126 10.30 -21.34 -16.42
N LEU A 127 10.39 -21.28 -15.09
CA LEU A 127 11.31 -22.11 -14.31
C LEU A 127 11.00 -23.61 -14.45
N ASP A 128 9.72 -23.99 -14.44
CA ASP A 128 9.31 -25.38 -14.64
C ASP A 128 9.66 -25.87 -16.06
N GLY A 129 9.48 -25.03 -17.08
CA GLY A 129 9.92 -25.29 -18.44
C GLY A 129 11.44 -25.54 -18.53
N ILE A 130 12.25 -24.70 -17.86
CA ILE A 130 13.70 -24.89 -17.79
C ILE A 130 14.07 -26.21 -17.09
N ASN A 131 13.41 -26.55 -15.99
CA ASN A 131 13.66 -27.78 -15.23
C ASN A 131 13.28 -29.04 -16.02
N LYS A 132 12.18 -28.98 -16.78
CA LYS A 132 11.73 -30.08 -17.66
C LYS A 132 12.58 -30.23 -18.91
N HIS A 133 13.37 -29.22 -19.27
CA HIS A 133 14.25 -29.28 -20.44
C HIS A 133 15.26 -30.44 -20.32
N ARG A 134 15.41 -31.24 -21.38
CA ARG A 134 16.17 -32.51 -21.40
C ARG A 134 17.61 -32.37 -20.88
N ARG A 135 18.29 -31.26 -21.19
CA ARG A 135 19.65 -30.96 -20.68
C ARG A 135 19.66 -30.73 -19.16
N SER A 136 18.77 -29.89 -18.63
CA SER A 136 18.61 -29.64 -17.19
C SER A 136 18.23 -30.90 -16.43
N LYS A 137 17.30 -31.70 -16.98
CA LYS A 137 16.89 -32.98 -16.38
C LYS A 137 18.05 -33.97 -16.28
N LYS A 138 18.90 -34.07 -17.32
CA LYS A 138 20.14 -34.89 -17.27
C LYS A 138 21.16 -34.36 -16.25
N LEU A 139 21.29 -33.04 -16.13
CA LEU A 139 22.25 -32.39 -15.22
C LEU A 139 21.83 -32.54 -13.74
N TYR A 140 20.57 -32.25 -13.42
CA TYR A 140 20.08 -32.14 -12.04
C TYR A 140 19.38 -33.41 -11.52
N GLN A 141 18.79 -34.21 -12.41
CA GLN A 141 17.92 -35.34 -12.07
C GLN A 141 18.31 -36.68 -12.74
N GLY A 142 19.29 -36.71 -13.66
CA GLY A 142 19.70 -37.90 -14.42
C GLY A 142 21.17 -38.30 -14.21
N ASP A 143 21.72 -39.07 -15.16
CA ASP A 143 23.06 -39.69 -15.11
C ASP A 143 24.25 -38.72 -14.87
N GLY A 144 24.05 -37.40 -15.01
CA GLY A 144 25.08 -36.40 -14.70
C GLY A 144 25.53 -36.44 -13.23
N LYS A 145 24.62 -36.73 -12.28
CA LYS A 145 24.96 -36.97 -10.87
C LYS A 145 25.74 -38.27 -10.64
N LYS A 146 25.47 -39.32 -11.44
CA LYS A 146 26.20 -40.59 -11.37
C LYS A 146 27.63 -40.44 -11.90
N ILE A 147 27.82 -39.68 -12.98
CA ILE A 147 29.15 -39.42 -13.57
C ILE A 147 30.01 -38.56 -12.64
N THR A 148 29.46 -37.48 -12.09
CA THR A 148 30.19 -36.63 -11.11
C THR A 148 30.46 -37.38 -9.81
N GLY A 149 29.50 -38.14 -9.27
CA GLY A 149 29.72 -38.98 -8.09
C GLY A 149 30.76 -40.08 -8.30
N ALA A 150 30.79 -40.72 -9.48
CA ALA A 150 31.78 -41.74 -9.82
C ALA A 150 33.20 -41.17 -10.06
N LEU A 151 33.31 -39.95 -10.57
CA LEU A 151 34.60 -39.26 -10.73
C LEU A 151 35.16 -38.77 -9.39
N ILE A 152 34.31 -38.27 -8.49
CA ILE A 152 34.71 -37.79 -7.16
C ILE A 152 35.06 -38.96 -6.22
N ASN A 153 34.39 -40.12 -6.34
CA ASN A 153 34.73 -41.31 -5.54
C ASN A 153 35.93 -42.11 -6.07
N LYS A 154 36.39 -41.90 -7.31
CA LYS A 154 37.59 -42.56 -7.86
C LYS A 154 38.90 -41.88 -7.47
N THR A 155 38.86 -40.69 -6.90
CA THR A 155 40.03 -39.94 -6.41
C THR A 155 40.32 -40.17 -4.91
N ARG A 156 39.72 -41.19 -4.29
CA ARG A 156 40.05 -41.66 -2.94
C ARG A 156 40.69 -43.03 -2.96
#